data_AF-A0A1Z5SD55-F1
#
_entry.id   AF-A0A1Z5SD55-F1
#
_cell.length_a   1.000
_cell.length_b   1.000
_cell.length_c   1.000
_cell.angle_alpha   90.00
_cell.angle_beta   90.00
_cell.angle_gamma   90.00
#
_symmetry.space_group_name_H-M   'P 1'
#
loop_
_entity.id
_entity.type
_entity.pdbx_description
1 polymer ?
#
loop_
_entity_poly.entity_id
_entity_poly.type
_entity_poly.pdbx_seq_one_letter_code
_entity_poly.pdbx_strand_id
1 'polypeptide(L)'
;MAQANRQNAIFYIKRITGLLLLLSLAAVFFISAITKLIDIEPFEWTFIGMGIGNILWASVIAHLFIGIEFLIGGFLLFHIYLKEVTYPITIGFLAMLTIYLVVLIIQQGNTGNCGCFGEWLYMNPMQAIWKNIAMIASCILLLFIYPIKPYKNQEWLAALLAMVGLVATFIVAPLNANNKAKVVNTPINLQPLYADSTNVPNKELRNGKHIVAYMSLTCPHCRKAAYMLHIIKKQSPDIPIYLVISGHPSQQKEFFEETKADDLPFLLYKDTEAFREMAGDGVPAIYWINNSTIEREATYLQLDPADIKDWLKD
;
A
#
# COMPACT_ATOMS: atom_id res chain seq x y z
N MET A 1 -42.95 39.14 -8.25
CA MET A 1 -41.50 39.47 -8.38
C MET A 1 -40.65 38.79 -7.29
N ALA A 2 -40.98 38.87 -6.00
CA ALA A 2 -40.19 38.24 -4.93
C ALA A 2 -40.03 36.70 -5.04
N GLN A 3 -41.08 35.98 -5.46
CA GLN A 3 -41.05 34.52 -5.62
C GLN A 3 -40.17 34.06 -6.79
N ALA A 4 -40.17 34.81 -7.91
CA ALA A 4 -39.31 34.54 -9.06
C ALA A 4 -37.83 34.80 -8.74
N ASN A 5 -37.52 35.88 -8.02
CA ASN A 5 -36.16 36.17 -7.56
C ASN A 5 -35.64 35.09 -6.58
N ARG A 6 -36.50 34.58 -5.68
CA ARG A 6 -36.16 33.49 -4.77
C ARG A 6 -35.89 32.17 -5.50
N GLN A 7 -36.70 31.82 -6.50
CA GLN A 7 -36.48 30.61 -7.31
C GLN A 7 -35.18 30.69 -8.11
N ASN A 8 -34.89 31.85 -8.71
CA ASN A 8 -33.63 32.09 -9.40
C ASN A 8 -32.43 31.98 -8.46
N ALA A 9 -32.50 32.58 -7.26
CA ALA A 9 -31.44 32.47 -6.26
C ALA A 9 -31.19 31.00 -5.84
N ILE A 10 -32.24 30.22 -5.58
CA ILE A 10 -32.11 28.80 -5.24
C ILE A 10 -31.46 28.01 -6.38
N PHE A 11 -31.82 28.30 -7.64
CA PHE A 11 -31.21 27.66 -8.79
C PHE A 11 -29.70 27.93 -8.88
N TYR A 12 -29.29 29.19 -8.75
CA TYR A 12 -27.86 29.54 -8.80
C TYR A 12 -27.08 28.97 -7.62
N ILE A 13 -27.63 29.01 -6.41
CA ILE A 13 -26.99 28.40 -5.23
C ILE A 13 -26.76 26.92 -5.46
N LYS A 14 -27.80 26.16 -5.89
CA LYS A 14 -27.65 24.73 -6.20
C LYS A 14 -26.57 24.48 -7.25
N ARG A 15 -26.52 25.31 -8.29
CA ARG A 15 -25.56 25.16 -9.39
C ARG A 15 -24.13 25.44 -8.96
N ILE A 16 -23.91 26.51 -8.19
CA ILE A 16 -22.57 26.88 -7.69
C ILE A 16 -22.10 25.84 -6.67
N THR A 17 -22.93 25.50 -5.68
CA THR A 17 -22.61 24.47 -4.69
C THR A 17 -22.34 23.13 -5.35
N GLY A 18 -23.15 22.73 -6.34
CA GLY A 18 -22.95 21.50 -7.10
C GLY A 18 -21.63 21.48 -7.85
N LEU A 19 -21.27 22.57 -8.54
CA LEU A 19 -20.00 22.67 -9.24
C LEU A 19 -18.80 22.58 -8.27
N LEU A 20 -18.86 23.28 -7.14
CA LEU A 20 -17.80 23.25 -6.14
C LEU A 20 -17.60 21.84 -5.57
N LEU A 21 -18.69 21.17 -5.16
CA LEU A 21 -18.62 19.81 -4.64
C LEU A 21 -18.09 18.80 -5.67
N LEU A 22 -18.52 18.92 -6.92
CA LEU A 22 -18.05 18.07 -8.01
C LEU A 22 -16.55 18.26 -8.27
N LEU A 23 -16.07 19.50 -8.30
CA LEU A 23 -14.64 19.78 -8.49
C LEU A 23 -13.81 19.32 -7.29
N SER A 24 -14.31 19.47 -6.06
CA SER A 24 -13.66 18.93 -4.86
C SER A 24 -13.57 17.40 -4.90
N LEU A 25 -14.63 16.70 -5.30
CA LEU A 25 -14.59 15.24 -5.47
C LEU A 25 -13.58 14.82 -6.54
N ALA A 26 -13.60 15.48 -7.70
CA ALA A 26 -12.63 15.22 -8.77
C ALA A 26 -11.19 15.39 -8.28
N ALA A 27 -10.91 16.49 -7.56
CA ALA A 27 -9.59 16.76 -6.99
C ALA A 27 -9.15 15.66 -6.00
N VAL A 28 -10.04 15.21 -5.12
CA VAL A 28 -9.72 14.13 -4.18
C VAL A 28 -9.35 12.84 -4.91
N PHE A 29 -10.08 12.46 -5.96
CA PHE A 29 -9.75 11.28 -6.78
C PHE A 29 -8.41 11.42 -7.49
N PHE A 30 -8.12 12.58 -8.10
CA PHE A 30 -6.83 12.81 -8.75
C PHE A 30 -5.66 12.78 -7.76
N ILE A 31 -5.79 13.46 -6.62
CA ILE A 31 -4.76 13.44 -5.57
C ILE A 31 -4.53 12.01 -5.11
N SER A 32 -5.60 11.24 -4.84
CA SER A 32 -5.52 9.84 -4.44
C SER A 32 -4.81 8.96 -5.48
N ALA A 33 -5.14 9.11 -6.75
CA ALA A 33 -4.53 8.33 -7.83
C ALA A 33 -3.04 8.70 -8.01
N ILE A 34 -2.71 9.99 -8.04
CA ILE A 34 -1.34 10.48 -8.24
C ILE A 34 -0.44 10.05 -7.08
N THR A 35 -0.87 10.24 -5.83
CA THR A 35 -0.02 9.90 -4.69
C THR A 35 0.20 8.40 -4.54
N LYS A 36 -0.80 7.57 -4.88
CA LYS A 36 -0.62 6.11 -4.97
C LYS A 36 0.28 5.69 -6.13
N LEU A 37 0.26 6.41 -7.25
CA LEU A 37 1.11 6.07 -8.40
C LEU A 37 2.59 6.40 -8.12
N ILE A 38 2.87 7.41 -7.30
CA ILE A 38 4.23 7.77 -6.86
C ILE A 38 4.80 6.66 -5.97
N ASP A 39 4.05 6.22 -4.96
CA ASP A 39 4.43 5.16 -4.04
C ASP A 39 3.37 4.05 -4.06
N ILE A 40 3.49 3.12 -5.00
CA ILE A 40 2.48 2.09 -5.23
C ILE A 40 2.54 0.95 -4.20
N GLU A 41 3.71 0.71 -3.61
CA GLU A 41 3.98 -0.49 -2.83
C GLU A 41 3.09 -0.65 -1.59
N PRO A 42 2.81 0.41 -0.78
CA PRO A 42 1.86 0.30 0.33
C PRO A 42 0.48 -0.20 -0.10
N PHE A 43 0.05 0.17 -1.32
CA PHE A 43 -1.22 -0.28 -1.87
C PHE A 43 -1.13 -1.70 -2.44
N GLU A 44 0.02 -2.13 -2.96
CA GLU A 44 0.26 -3.52 -3.36
C GLU A 44 0.26 -4.49 -2.17
N TRP A 45 0.89 -4.10 -1.05
CA TRP A 45 0.94 -4.93 0.16
C TRP A 45 -0.43 -5.20 0.74
N THR A 46 -1.36 -4.26 0.59
CA THR A 46 -2.78 -4.44 0.88
C THR A 46 -3.36 -5.67 0.16
N PHE A 47 -3.06 -5.82 -1.13
CA PHE A 47 -3.53 -6.96 -1.94
C PHE A 47 -2.82 -8.26 -1.56
N ILE A 48 -1.51 -8.17 -1.32
CA ILE A 48 -0.74 -9.32 -0.83
C ILE A 48 -1.39 -9.80 0.44
N GLY A 49 -1.58 -8.94 1.45
CA GLY A 49 -2.20 -9.25 2.75
C GLY A 49 -3.60 -9.86 2.71
N MET A 50 -4.37 -9.67 1.63
CA MET A 50 -5.66 -10.33 1.42
C MET A 50 -5.56 -11.79 0.92
N GLY A 51 -4.38 -12.22 0.48
CA GLY A 51 -4.11 -13.59 0.05
C GLY A 51 -3.61 -13.70 -1.38
N ILE A 52 -3.32 -12.58 -2.05
CA ILE A 52 -2.71 -12.59 -3.38
C ILE A 52 -1.23 -12.97 -3.21
N GLY A 53 -0.94 -14.25 -3.40
CA GLY A 53 0.38 -14.83 -3.11
C GLY A 53 1.49 -14.50 -4.11
N ASN A 54 1.33 -13.47 -4.94
CA ASN A 54 2.29 -13.08 -5.98
C ASN A 54 2.27 -11.56 -6.18
N ILE A 55 3.45 -10.92 -6.13
CA ILE A 55 3.60 -9.46 -6.22
C ILE A 55 3.12 -8.92 -7.57
N LEU A 56 3.39 -9.62 -8.66
CA LEU A 56 2.98 -9.19 -10.00
C LEU A 56 1.46 -9.02 -10.10
N TRP A 57 0.68 -9.97 -9.55
CA TRP A 57 -0.78 -9.88 -9.55
C TRP A 57 -1.29 -8.79 -8.63
N ALA A 58 -0.67 -8.62 -7.45
CA ALA A 58 -0.98 -7.51 -6.55
C ALA A 58 -0.74 -6.16 -7.24
N SER A 59 0.37 -6.04 -7.98
CA SER A 59 0.72 -4.87 -8.77
C SER A 59 -0.27 -4.59 -9.88
N VAL A 60 -0.65 -5.59 -10.68
CA VAL A 60 -1.67 -5.43 -11.74
C VAL A 60 -2.98 -4.89 -11.17
N ILE A 61 -3.45 -5.44 -10.05
CA ILE A 61 -4.69 -5.00 -9.40
C ILE A 61 -4.53 -3.56 -8.87
N ALA A 62 -3.42 -3.23 -8.22
CA ALA A 62 -3.13 -1.88 -7.74
C ALA A 62 -3.20 -0.84 -8.88
N HIS A 63 -2.54 -1.11 -10.02
CA HIS A 63 -2.55 -0.24 -11.19
C HIS A 63 -3.95 -0.03 -11.78
N LEU A 64 -4.77 -1.08 -11.83
CA LEU A 64 -6.15 -0.99 -12.31
C LEU A 64 -7.03 -0.14 -11.37
N PHE A 65 -6.89 -0.30 -10.05
CA PHE A 65 -7.62 0.51 -9.07
C PHE A 65 -7.23 1.99 -9.13
N ILE A 66 -5.93 2.29 -9.24
CA ILE A 66 -5.43 3.66 -9.43
C ILE A 66 -5.95 4.25 -10.74
N GLY A 67 -5.97 3.45 -11.81
CA GLY A 67 -6.51 3.86 -13.11
C GLY A 67 -8.01 4.17 -13.06
N ILE A 68 -8.78 3.39 -12.30
CA ILE A 68 -10.21 3.65 -12.06
C ILE A 68 -10.40 4.96 -11.26
N GLU A 69 -9.57 5.24 -10.25
CA GLU A 69 -9.62 6.50 -9.51
C GLU A 69 -9.36 7.70 -10.42
N PHE A 70 -8.33 7.62 -11.26
CA PHE A 70 -8.02 8.64 -12.25
C PHE A 70 -9.18 8.83 -13.23
N LEU A 71 -9.77 7.73 -13.72
CA LEU A 71 -10.90 7.75 -14.64
C LEU A 71 -12.14 8.42 -14.02
N ILE A 72 -12.49 8.06 -12.78
CA ILE A 72 -13.60 8.67 -12.04
C ILE A 72 -13.35 10.18 -11.85
N GLY A 73 -12.13 10.57 -11.46
CA GLY A 73 -11.73 11.98 -11.35
C GLY A 73 -11.91 12.73 -12.67
N GLY A 74 -11.50 12.13 -13.79
CA GLY A 74 -11.69 12.68 -15.13
C GLY A 74 -13.15 12.82 -15.53
N PHE A 75 -13.97 11.81 -15.28
CA PHE A 75 -15.39 11.84 -15.61
C PHE A 75 -16.14 12.91 -14.81
N LEU A 76 -15.80 13.09 -13.53
CA LEU A 76 -16.32 14.18 -12.71
C LEU A 76 -15.89 15.53 -13.27
N LEU A 77 -14.58 15.73 -13.50
CA LEU A 77 -14.02 17.00 -14.01
C LEU A 77 -14.63 17.44 -15.35
N PHE A 78 -14.76 16.51 -16.30
CA PHE A 78 -15.29 16.78 -17.64
C PHE A 78 -16.82 16.59 -17.75
N HIS A 79 -17.50 16.41 -16.62
CA HIS A 79 -18.96 16.33 -16.55
C HIS A 79 -19.57 15.24 -17.44
N ILE A 80 -18.87 14.10 -17.54
CA ILE A 80 -19.22 12.99 -18.44
C ILE A 80 -20.30 12.14 -17.76
N TYR A 81 -21.43 11.92 -18.44
CA TYR A 81 -22.55 11.04 -18.03
C TYR A 81 -22.81 11.04 -16.51
N LEU A 82 -22.92 12.23 -15.90
CA LEU A 82 -22.86 12.39 -14.45
C LEU A 82 -23.90 11.54 -13.72
N LYS A 83 -25.17 11.69 -14.08
CA LYS A 83 -26.27 11.03 -13.37
C LYS A 83 -26.40 9.55 -13.77
N GLU A 84 -26.15 9.25 -15.04
CA GLU A 84 -26.39 7.94 -15.63
C GLU A 84 -25.26 6.94 -15.33
N VAL A 85 -24.02 7.42 -15.21
CA VAL A 85 -22.82 6.56 -15.12
C VAL A 85 -21.89 7.00 -13.99
N THR A 86 -21.41 8.24 -13.99
CA THR A 86 -20.29 8.65 -13.14
C THR A 86 -20.63 8.66 -11.66
N TYR A 87 -21.76 9.23 -11.25
CA TYR A 87 -22.17 9.22 -9.84
C TYR A 87 -22.46 7.79 -9.34
N PRO A 88 -23.24 6.94 -10.05
CA PRO A 88 -23.41 5.53 -9.66
C PRO A 88 -22.08 4.77 -9.52
N ILE A 89 -21.16 4.91 -10.48
CA ILE A 89 -19.84 4.26 -10.42
C ILE A 89 -19.02 4.78 -9.24
N THR A 90 -19.01 6.10 -9.02
CA THR A 90 -18.31 6.73 -7.89
C THR A 90 -18.82 6.18 -6.55
N ILE A 91 -20.13 6.11 -6.37
CA ILE A 91 -20.76 5.56 -5.15
C ILE A 91 -20.42 4.08 -5.00
N GLY A 92 -20.55 3.28 -6.07
CA GLY A 92 -20.26 1.85 -6.05
C GLY A 92 -18.79 1.56 -5.72
N PHE A 93 -17.86 2.29 -6.34
CA PHE A 93 -16.43 2.17 -6.09
C PHE A 93 -16.07 2.55 -4.65
N LEU A 94 -16.57 3.68 -4.15
CA LEU A 94 -16.34 4.09 -2.76
C LEU A 94 -16.97 3.12 -1.75
N ALA A 95 -18.15 2.56 -2.05
CA ALA A 95 -18.78 1.56 -1.20
C ALA A 95 -17.94 0.27 -1.15
N MET A 96 -17.44 -0.19 -2.30
CA MET A 96 -16.53 -1.33 -2.37
C MET A 96 -15.25 -1.09 -1.55
N LEU A 97 -14.58 0.05 -1.73
CA LEU A 97 -13.40 0.42 -0.95
C LEU A 97 -13.70 0.54 0.55
N THR A 98 -14.90 0.98 0.92
CA THR A 98 -15.33 1.07 2.32
C THR A 98 -15.51 -0.32 2.93
N ILE A 99 -16.16 -1.25 2.22
CA ILE A 99 -16.30 -2.65 2.65
C ILE A 99 -14.91 -3.27 2.82
N TYR A 100 -14.00 -3.03 1.87
CA TYR A 100 -12.62 -3.48 1.96
C TYR A 100 -11.94 -2.97 3.24
N LEU A 101 -12.01 -1.67 3.53
CA LEU A 101 -11.41 -1.09 4.73
C LEU A 101 -12.00 -1.67 6.03
N VAL A 102 -13.29 -2.00 6.05
CA VAL A 102 -13.93 -2.69 7.18
C VAL A 102 -13.32 -4.08 7.37
N VAL A 103 -13.14 -4.86 6.29
CA VAL A 103 -12.48 -6.17 6.35
C VAL A 103 -11.05 -6.04 6.86
N LEU A 104 -10.31 -5.03 6.39
CA LEU A 104 -8.95 -4.76 6.86
C LEU A 104 -8.92 -4.44 8.36
N ILE A 105 -9.85 -3.63 8.89
CA ILE A 105 -9.94 -3.37 10.33
C ILE A 105 -10.21 -4.66 11.12
N ILE A 106 -11.08 -5.53 10.63
CA ILE A 106 -11.40 -6.80 11.31
C ILE A 106 -10.17 -7.71 11.35
N GLN A 107 -9.36 -7.73 10.29
CA GLN A 107 -8.22 -8.64 10.18
C GLN A 107 -6.93 -8.09 10.80
N GLN A 108 -6.67 -6.79 10.69
CA GLN A 108 -5.38 -6.15 11.01
C GLN A 108 -5.50 -5.03 12.07
N GLY A 109 -6.73 -4.66 12.46
CA GLY A 109 -6.98 -3.55 13.37
C GLY A 109 -7.00 -2.18 12.69
N ASN A 110 -7.21 -1.12 13.47
CA ASN A 110 -7.29 0.27 12.99
C ASN A 110 -5.98 1.04 13.20
N THR A 111 -4.89 0.49 12.72
CA THR A 111 -3.54 1.04 12.93
C THR A 111 -2.72 0.92 11.65
N GLY A 112 -1.72 1.78 11.49
CA GLY A 112 -0.94 1.86 10.26
C GLY A 112 -1.61 2.72 9.18
N ASN A 113 -0.89 2.90 8.07
CA ASN A 113 -1.38 3.59 6.89
C ASN A 113 -2.23 2.63 6.04
N CYS A 114 -3.45 3.01 5.68
CA CYS A 114 -4.29 2.21 4.78
C CYS A 114 -3.91 2.32 3.29
N GLY A 115 -2.94 3.17 2.94
CA GLY A 115 -2.46 3.36 1.57
C GLY A 115 -3.44 4.11 0.64
N CYS A 116 -4.57 4.60 1.16
CA CYS A 116 -5.58 5.29 0.35
C CYS A 116 -5.08 6.57 -0.34
N PHE A 117 -4.02 7.20 0.17
CA PHE A 117 -3.34 8.34 -0.46
C PHE A 117 -1.83 8.09 -0.58
N GLY A 118 -1.41 6.82 -0.69
CA GLY A 118 0.01 6.46 -0.58
C GLY A 118 0.60 6.91 0.76
N GLU A 119 1.88 7.22 0.76
CA GLU A 119 2.61 7.72 1.94
C GLU A 119 2.44 9.23 2.16
N TRP A 120 1.90 9.96 1.18
CA TRP A 120 1.82 11.43 1.24
C TRP A 120 0.87 11.93 2.33
N LEU A 121 -0.24 11.21 2.55
CA LEU A 121 -1.17 11.50 3.64
C LEU A 121 -1.43 10.22 4.43
N TYR A 122 -0.70 10.08 5.55
CA TYR A 122 -0.91 8.99 6.48
C TYR A 122 -2.34 9.03 7.04
N MET A 123 -3.09 7.96 6.80
CA MET A 123 -4.47 7.85 7.24
C MET A 123 -4.75 6.43 7.70
N ASN A 124 -5.30 6.29 8.91
CA ASN A 124 -5.71 4.98 9.39
C ASN A 124 -6.99 4.50 8.68
N PRO A 125 -7.29 3.19 8.70
CA PRO A 125 -8.45 2.65 8.01
C PRO A 125 -9.79 3.31 8.38
N MET A 126 -9.99 3.69 9.65
CA MET A 126 -11.23 4.33 10.09
C MET A 126 -11.40 5.75 9.54
N GLN A 127 -10.33 6.54 9.49
CA GLN A 127 -10.33 7.85 8.85
C GLN A 127 -10.66 7.73 7.35
N ALA A 128 -10.15 6.68 6.70
CA ALA A 128 -10.42 6.38 5.30
C ALA A 128 -11.90 6.06 5.04
N ILE A 129 -12.53 5.29 5.93
CA ILE A 129 -13.97 4.99 5.89
C ILE A 129 -14.78 6.29 6.01
N TRP A 130 -14.46 7.17 6.97
CA TRP A 130 -15.17 8.44 7.13
C TRP A 130 -15.06 9.33 5.90
N LYS A 131 -13.88 9.40 5.28
CA LYS A 131 -13.67 10.09 4.01
C LYS A 131 -14.56 9.52 2.91
N ASN A 132 -14.57 8.19 2.74
CA ASN A 132 -15.41 7.54 1.72
C ASN A 132 -16.90 7.81 1.95
N ILE A 133 -17.39 7.75 3.20
CA ILE A 133 -18.78 8.08 3.55
C ILE A 133 -19.11 9.54 3.20
N ALA A 134 -18.23 10.49 3.52
CA ALA A 134 -18.42 11.90 3.18
C ALA A 134 -18.46 12.12 1.66
N MET A 135 -17.61 11.41 0.91
CA MET A 135 -17.61 11.48 -0.56
C MET A 135 -18.87 10.85 -1.17
N ILE A 136 -19.34 9.72 -0.64
CA ILE A 136 -20.62 9.09 -1.04
C ILE A 136 -21.77 10.05 -0.78
N ALA A 137 -21.87 10.64 0.41
CA ALA A 137 -22.91 11.60 0.75
C ALA A 137 -22.89 12.83 -0.19
N SER A 138 -21.69 13.32 -0.51
CA SER A 138 -21.52 14.42 -1.47
C SER A 138 -21.99 14.03 -2.87
N CYS A 139 -21.67 12.81 -3.32
CA CYS A 139 -22.11 12.29 -4.61
C CYS A 139 -23.63 12.09 -4.67
N ILE A 140 -24.24 11.59 -3.58
CA ILE A 140 -25.70 11.47 -3.45
C ILE A 140 -26.35 12.86 -3.50
N LEU A 141 -25.79 13.86 -2.81
CA LEU A 141 -26.30 15.22 -2.89
C LEU A 141 -26.25 15.77 -4.33
N LEU A 142 -25.14 15.53 -5.04
CA LEU A 142 -24.95 15.93 -6.43
C LEU A 142 -25.98 15.34 -7.40
N LEU A 143 -26.45 14.11 -7.16
CA LEU A 143 -27.55 13.51 -7.94
C LEU A 143 -28.82 14.38 -7.95
N PHE A 144 -29.06 15.14 -6.87
CA PHE A 144 -30.24 15.98 -6.71
C PHE A 144 -30.01 17.45 -7.10
N ILE A 145 -28.83 18.01 -6.80
CA ILE A 145 -28.58 19.46 -6.98
C ILE A 145 -27.86 19.81 -8.29
N TYR A 146 -27.19 18.84 -8.92
CA TYR A 146 -26.39 19.06 -10.12
C TYR A 146 -26.60 17.98 -11.22
N PRO A 147 -27.85 17.73 -11.67
CA PRO A 147 -28.13 16.79 -12.75
C PRO A 147 -27.91 17.46 -14.12
N ILE A 148 -26.66 17.43 -14.62
CA ILE A 148 -26.34 17.90 -15.97
C ILE A 148 -26.64 16.80 -16.99
N LYS A 149 -27.28 17.18 -18.09
CA LYS A 149 -27.55 16.26 -19.20
C LYS A 149 -26.27 15.97 -19.98
N PRO A 150 -26.12 14.72 -20.48
CA PRO A 150 -25.11 14.36 -21.46
C PRO A 150 -24.97 15.37 -22.61
N TYR A 151 -23.74 15.77 -22.96
CA TYR A 151 -23.44 16.56 -24.16
C TYR A 151 -22.99 15.69 -25.34
N LYS A 152 -23.03 16.27 -26.55
CA LYS A 152 -22.72 15.57 -27.81
C LYS A 152 -21.24 15.16 -27.87
N ASN A 153 -20.96 13.96 -28.37
CA ASN A 153 -19.62 13.39 -28.59
C ASN A 153 -18.78 13.13 -27.32
N GLN A 154 -19.38 13.17 -26.13
CA GLN A 154 -18.64 12.91 -24.89
C GLN A 154 -18.18 11.45 -24.77
N GLU A 155 -18.77 10.52 -25.53
CA GLU A 155 -18.36 9.11 -25.60
C GLU A 155 -16.92 8.94 -26.09
N TRP A 156 -16.48 9.80 -27.03
CA TRP A 156 -15.09 9.80 -27.50
C TRP A 156 -14.13 10.29 -26.42
N LEU A 157 -14.52 11.33 -25.69
CA LEU A 157 -13.75 11.82 -24.55
C LEU A 157 -13.71 10.77 -23.43
N ALA A 158 -14.84 10.10 -23.15
CA ALA A 158 -14.92 9.04 -22.17
C ALA A 158 -14.00 7.86 -22.55
N ALA A 159 -14.01 7.44 -23.81
CA ALA A 159 -13.14 6.38 -24.32
C ALA A 159 -11.65 6.77 -24.23
N LEU A 160 -11.31 8.01 -24.58
CA LEU A 160 -9.95 8.53 -24.45
C LEU A 160 -9.49 8.55 -23.00
N LEU A 161 -10.31 9.08 -22.07
CA LEU A 161 -9.99 9.12 -20.66
C LEU A 161 -9.88 7.71 -20.05
N ALA A 162 -10.74 6.78 -20.47
CA ALA A 162 -10.64 5.37 -20.05
C ALA A 162 -9.34 4.73 -20.52
N MET A 163 -8.96 4.94 -21.78
CA MET A 163 -7.69 4.47 -22.32
C MET A 163 -6.51 5.08 -21.55
N VAL A 164 -6.48 6.40 -21.39
CA VAL A 164 -5.40 7.09 -20.67
C VAL A 164 -5.34 6.64 -19.21
N GLY A 165 -6.47 6.65 -18.50
CA GLY A 165 -6.51 6.30 -17.08
C GLY A 165 -6.06 4.87 -16.79
N LEU A 166 -6.45 3.91 -17.64
CA LEU A 166 -6.09 2.51 -17.44
C LEU A 166 -4.70 2.14 -17.99
N VAL A 167 -4.22 2.80 -19.04
CA VAL A 167 -2.92 2.46 -19.66
C VAL A 167 -1.77 3.29 -19.06
N ALA A 168 -2.00 4.56 -18.74
CA ALA A 168 -0.93 5.45 -18.28
C ALA A 168 -0.29 4.97 -16.97
N THR A 169 -1.06 4.33 -16.08
CA THR A 169 -0.52 3.79 -14.82
C THR A 169 0.60 2.78 -15.11
N PHE A 170 0.40 1.87 -16.05
CA PHE A 170 1.40 0.86 -16.45
C PHE A 170 2.58 1.42 -17.26
N ILE A 171 2.44 2.62 -17.84
CA ILE A 171 3.54 3.30 -18.55
C ILE A 171 4.41 4.07 -17.55
N VAL A 172 3.77 4.80 -16.63
CA VAL A 172 4.46 5.64 -15.64
C VAL A 172 5.14 4.78 -14.57
N ALA A 173 4.46 3.74 -14.11
CA ALA A 173 4.98 2.75 -13.17
C ALA A 173 4.94 1.37 -13.85
N PRO A 174 5.99 0.97 -14.59
CA PRO A 174 5.97 -0.31 -15.29
C PRO A 174 6.03 -1.48 -14.31
N LEU A 175 5.29 -2.55 -14.64
CA LEU A 175 5.32 -3.79 -13.87
C LEU A 175 6.72 -4.40 -13.92
N ASN A 176 7.24 -4.80 -12.77
CA ASN A 176 8.53 -5.46 -12.67
C ASN A 176 8.36 -6.98 -12.48
N ALA A 177 8.08 -7.68 -13.58
CA ALA A 177 7.85 -9.13 -13.57
C ALA A 177 9.10 -9.97 -13.22
N ASN A 178 10.29 -9.40 -13.32
CA ASN A 178 11.56 -10.08 -13.07
C ASN A 178 12.25 -9.59 -11.80
N ASN A 179 11.52 -8.98 -10.87
CA ASN A 179 12.08 -8.45 -9.62
C ASN A 179 12.39 -9.55 -8.59
N LYS A 180 13.28 -10.47 -8.94
CA LYS A 180 13.68 -11.57 -8.06
C LYS A 180 14.85 -11.19 -7.16
N ALA A 181 14.93 -11.82 -6.00
CA ALA A 181 16.10 -11.72 -5.13
C ALA A 181 17.38 -12.12 -5.87
N LYS A 182 18.45 -11.37 -5.64
CA LYS A 182 19.76 -11.56 -6.28
C LYS A 182 20.44 -12.80 -5.72
N VAL A 183 20.79 -13.76 -6.57
CA VAL A 183 21.57 -14.94 -6.16
C VAL A 183 23.03 -14.53 -5.93
N VAL A 184 23.58 -14.84 -4.76
CA VAL A 184 24.97 -14.46 -4.40
C VAL A 184 25.83 -15.64 -3.95
N ASN A 185 25.28 -16.60 -3.21
CA ASN A 185 25.99 -17.78 -2.69
C ASN A 185 27.30 -17.45 -1.96
N THR A 186 27.23 -16.57 -0.96
CA THR A 186 28.38 -16.12 -0.18
C THR A 186 28.28 -16.57 1.28
N PRO A 187 29.39 -16.98 1.93
CA PRO A 187 29.37 -17.29 3.35
C PRO A 187 29.04 -16.05 4.19
N ILE A 188 28.26 -16.22 5.26
CA ILE A 188 28.00 -15.17 6.26
C ILE A 188 28.49 -15.62 7.63
N ASN A 189 29.22 -14.73 8.32
CA ASN A 189 29.65 -14.97 9.68
C ASN A 189 28.54 -14.61 10.68
N LEU A 190 27.75 -15.60 11.08
CA LEU A 190 26.71 -15.43 12.10
C LEU A 190 27.21 -15.58 13.54
N GLN A 191 28.48 -15.94 13.74
CA GLN A 191 29.05 -16.18 15.07
C GLN A 191 28.89 -14.99 16.04
N PRO A 192 28.96 -13.72 15.60
CA PRO A 192 28.74 -12.57 16.50
C PRO A 192 27.36 -12.57 17.18
N LEU A 193 26.32 -13.15 16.55
CA LEU A 193 24.98 -13.28 17.17
C LEU A 193 24.97 -14.25 18.36
N TYR A 194 25.97 -15.12 18.48
CA TYR A 194 26.07 -16.16 19.51
C TYR A 194 27.23 -15.93 20.47
N ALA A 195 27.90 -14.77 20.41
CA ALA A 195 29.03 -14.45 21.27
C ALA A 195 28.62 -14.12 22.72
N ASP A 196 27.46 -13.50 22.92
CA ASP A 196 26.89 -13.16 24.23
C ASP A 196 25.67 -14.06 24.52
N SER A 197 25.76 -14.91 25.54
CA SER A 197 24.68 -15.80 25.95
C SER A 197 23.45 -15.06 26.50
N THR A 198 23.56 -13.77 26.81
CA THR A 198 22.46 -12.92 27.29
C THR A 198 21.78 -12.11 26.17
N ASN A 199 22.35 -12.08 24.97
CA ASN A 199 21.81 -11.38 23.79
C ASN A 199 21.93 -12.24 22.52
N VAL A 200 21.36 -13.45 22.59
CA VAL A 200 21.42 -14.47 21.53
C VAL A 200 20.05 -14.65 20.84
N PRO A 201 20.00 -14.98 19.53
CA PRO A 201 18.76 -15.35 18.89
C PRO A 201 18.06 -16.52 19.59
N ASN A 202 16.73 -16.45 19.69
CA ASN A 202 15.91 -17.56 20.21
C ASN A 202 15.72 -18.71 19.20
N LYS A 203 16.38 -18.64 18.05
CA LYS A 203 16.40 -19.64 16.97
C LYS A 203 17.85 -19.84 16.51
N GLU A 204 18.19 -21.07 16.12
CA GLU A 204 19.49 -21.37 15.51
C GLU A 204 19.44 -20.97 14.03
N LEU A 205 20.12 -19.88 13.67
CA LEU A 205 20.14 -19.30 12.32
C LEU A 205 21.30 -19.86 11.48
N ARG A 206 22.28 -20.53 12.10
CA ARG A 206 23.43 -21.11 11.40
C ARG A 206 23.09 -22.38 10.63
N ASN A 207 21.96 -23.01 10.94
CA ASN A 207 21.53 -24.29 10.38
C ASN A 207 20.12 -24.15 9.77
N GLY A 208 19.91 -24.75 8.60
CA GLY A 208 18.65 -24.71 7.87
C GLY A 208 18.45 -23.40 7.09
N LYS A 209 17.28 -23.29 6.46
CA LYS A 209 16.87 -22.13 5.65
C LYS A 209 16.16 -21.09 6.50
N HIS A 210 16.60 -19.84 6.43
CA HIS A 210 16.01 -18.70 7.13
C HIS A 210 16.05 -17.45 6.27
N ILE A 211 15.01 -16.63 6.33
CA ILE A 211 15.07 -15.23 5.91
C ILE A 211 15.51 -14.42 7.12
N VAL A 212 16.72 -13.88 7.09
CA VAL A 212 17.25 -13.02 8.15
C VAL A 212 17.32 -11.59 7.64
N ALA A 213 16.62 -10.70 8.33
CA ALA A 213 16.57 -9.29 7.96
C ALA A 213 17.24 -8.42 9.03
N TYR A 214 18.32 -7.75 8.63
CA TYR A 214 19.04 -6.78 9.43
C TYR A 214 18.43 -5.40 9.25
N MET A 215 17.97 -4.80 10.35
CA MET A 215 17.15 -3.60 10.32
C MET A 215 17.59 -2.58 11.37
N SER A 216 17.23 -1.32 11.13
CA SER A 216 17.32 -0.25 12.13
C SER A 216 15.94 0.21 12.55
N LEU A 217 15.76 0.49 13.85
CA LEU A 217 14.51 1.02 14.41
C LEU A 217 14.09 2.38 13.82
N THR A 218 15.03 3.15 13.25
CA THR A 218 14.75 4.49 12.72
C THR A 218 14.68 4.55 11.20
N CYS A 219 15.04 3.49 10.49
CA CYS A 219 15.11 3.50 9.03
C CYS A 219 13.71 3.32 8.40
N PRO A 220 13.23 4.27 7.57
CA PRO A 220 11.93 4.13 6.89
C PRO A 220 11.83 2.88 6.01
N HIS A 221 12.89 2.54 5.27
CA HIS A 221 12.90 1.32 4.45
C HIS A 221 12.88 0.04 5.31
N CYS A 222 13.42 0.07 6.54
CA CYS A 222 13.31 -1.05 7.47
C CYS A 222 11.87 -1.22 7.97
N ARG A 223 11.15 -0.13 8.20
CA ARG A 223 9.73 -0.19 8.59
C ARG A 223 8.88 -0.81 7.50
N LYS A 224 9.09 -0.38 6.25
CA LYS A 224 8.51 -1.00 5.05
C LYS A 224 8.81 -2.51 4.97
N ALA A 225 10.09 -2.90 5.12
CA ALA A 225 10.50 -4.29 5.09
C ALA A 225 9.87 -5.14 6.21
N ALA A 226 9.83 -4.62 7.43
CA ALA A 226 9.25 -5.31 8.58
C ALA A 226 7.75 -5.54 8.41
N TYR A 227 7.01 -4.52 7.94
CA TYR A 227 5.59 -4.65 7.64
C TYR A 227 5.32 -5.68 6.53
N MET A 228 6.14 -5.68 5.47
CA MET A 228 6.02 -6.69 4.41
C MET A 228 6.29 -8.11 4.93
N LEU A 229 7.34 -8.31 5.73
CA LEU A 229 7.64 -9.61 6.35
C LEU A 229 6.54 -10.07 7.31
N HIS A 230 5.93 -9.14 8.07
CA HIS A 230 4.76 -9.42 8.90
C HIS A 230 3.60 -9.96 8.05
N ILE A 231 3.27 -9.27 6.95
CA ILE A 231 2.21 -9.71 6.03
C ILE A 231 2.51 -11.14 5.52
N ILE A 232 3.74 -11.39 5.06
CA ILE A 232 4.16 -12.70 4.55
C ILE A 232 4.01 -13.78 5.62
N LYS A 233 4.46 -13.51 6.85
CA LYS A 233 4.36 -14.46 7.97
C LYS A 233 2.92 -14.81 8.31
N LYS A 234 2.05 -13.80 8.37
CA LYS A 234 0.62 -14.00 8.66
C LYS A 234 -0.06 -14.91 7.65
N GLN A 235 0.33 -14.81 6.39
CA GLN A 235 -0.23 -15.63 5.31
C GLN A 235 0.41 -17.00 5.16
N SER A 236 1.70 -17.09 5.51
CA SER A 236 2.49 -18.32 5.39
C SER A 236 3.29 -18.50 6.68
N PRO A 237 2.64 -19.01 7.76
CA PRO A 237 3.26 -19.15 9.08
C PRO A 237 4.52 -20.02 9.09
N ASP A 238 4.68 -20.90 8.10
CA ASP A 238 5.82 -21.82 8.01
C ASP A 238 7.10 -21.14 7.49
N ILE A 239 7.02 -19.93 6.93
CA ILE A 239 8.22 -19.24 6.41
C ILE A 239 9.11 -18.85 7.61
N PRO A 240 10.39 -19.30 7.63
CA PRO A 240 11.31 -19.05 8.73
C PRO A 240 11.93 -17.65 8.60
N ILE A 241 11.25 -16.65 9.15
CA ILE A 241 11.69 -15.25 9.16
C ILE A 241 12.30 -14.92 10.52
N TYR A 242 13.40 -14.16 10.54
CA TYR A 242 14.03 -13.64 11.75
C TYR A 242 14.50 -12.19 11.56
N LEU A 243 14.25 -11.33 12.55
CA LEU A 243 14.72 -9.95 12.52
C LEU A 243 15.93 -9.74 13.44
N VAL A 244 17.01 -9.19 12.90
CA VAL A 244 18.13 -8.66 13.71
C VAL A 244 18.02 -7.15 13.66
N ILE A 245 17.68 -6.53 14.78
CA ILE A 245 17.33 -5.11 14.84
C ILE A 245 18.39 -4.37 15.65
N SER A 246 18.83 -3.22 15.16
CA SER A 246 19.70 -2.29 15.90
C SER A 246 19.02 -0.94 16.12
N GLY A 247 19.30 -0.30 17.25
CA GLY A 247 18.77 1.01 17.59
C GLY A 247 18.51 1.19 19.08
N HIS A 248 18.04 2.38 19.48
CA HIS A 248 17.78 2.67 20.88
C HIS A 248 16.49 1.97 21.36
N PRO A 249 16.49 1.26 22.51
CA PRO A 249 15.32 0.50 22.99
C PRO A 249 14.03 1.33 23.11
N SER A 250 14.13 2.64 23.36
CA SER A 250 12.96 3.53 23.45
C SER A 250 12.15 3.62 22.15
N GLN A 251 12.77 3.35 20.99
CA GLN A 251 12.12 3.41 19.67
C GLN A 251 11.47 2.07 19.28
N GLN A 252 11.72 1.02 20.05
CA GLN A 252 11.26 -0.33 19.73
C GLN A 252 9.74 -0.43 19.73
N LYS A 253 9.08 0.20 20.72
CA LYS A 253 7.62 0.20 20.82
C LYS A 253 6.98 0.83 19.59
N GLU A 254 7.44 2.02 19.21
CA GLU A 254 6.94 2.76 18.03
C GLU A 254 7.15 1.96 16.74
N PHE A 255 8.33 1.35 16.58
CA PHE A 255 8.64 0.51 15.41
C PHE A 255 7.63 -0.63 15.25
N PHE A 256 7.34 -1.38 16.33
CA PHE A 256 6.39 -2.48 16.26
C PHE A 256 4.93 -2.05 16.16
N GLU A 257 4.56 -0.93 16.79
CA GLU A 257 3.20 -0.38 16.64
C GLU A 257 2.88 0.03 15.20
N GLU A 258 3.87 0.56 14.47
CA GLU A 258 3.74 0.93 13.06
C GLU A 258 3.82 -0.27 12.12
N THR A 259 4.83 -1.14 12.30
CA THR A 259 5.13 -2.22 11.37
C THR A 259 4.36 -3.51 11.63
N LYS A 260 3.74 -3.66 12.81
CA LYS A 260 3.04 -4.89 13.25
C LYS A 260 3.92 -6.14 13.31
N ALA A 261 5.23 -5.96 13.21
CA ALA A 261 6.19 -7.05 13.13
C ALA A 261 6.56 -7.63 14.51
N ASP A 262 5.79 -7.35 15.57
CA ASP A 262 5.98 -7.92 16.90
C ASP A 262 5.63 -9.42 16.97
N ASP A 263 4.96 -9.93 15.95
CA ASP A 263 4.71 -11.36 15.74
C ASP A 263 5.92 -12.11 15.14
N LEU A 264 6.90 -11.40 14.59
CA LEU A 264 8.13 -11.99 14.05
C LEU A 264 9.15 -12.24 15.18
N PRO A 265 9.89 -13.36 15.16
CA PRO A 265 10.98 -13.54 16.10
C PRO A 265 12.09 -12.54 15.79
N PHE A 266 12.58 -11.86 16.82
CA PHE A 266 13.57 -10.80 16.66
C PHE A 266 14.63 -10.82 17.77
N LEU A 267 15.76 -10.17 17.49
CA LEU A 267 16.79 -9.82 18.45
C LEU A 267 17.10 -8.33 18.34
N LEU A 268 16.96 -7.59 19.45
CA LEU A 268 17.55 -6.25 19.55
C LEU A 268 19.03 -6.41 19.87
N TYR A 269 19.87 -6.25 18.85
CA TYR A 269 21.30 -6.52 18.91
C TYR A 269 22.08 -5.26 19.30
N LYS A 270 22.92 -5.38 20.33
CA LYS A 270 23.56 -4.23 20.99
C LYS A 270 24.88 -3.81 20.37
N ASP A 271 25.64 -4.77 19.83
CA ASP A 271 26.94 -4.49 19.23
C ASP A 271 26.76 -3.90 17.83
N THR A 272 26.92 -2.59 17.71
CA THR A 272 26.71 -1.86 16.46
C THR A 272 27.78 -2.13 15.41
N GLU A 273 29.00 -2.47 15.83
CA GLU A 273 30.09 -2.76 14.89
C GLU A 273 29.87 -4.13 14.27
N ALA A 274 29.68 -5.16 15.10
CA ALA A 274 29.34 -6.50 14.63
C ALA A 274 28.02 -6.52 13.84
N PHE A 275 27.03 -5.70 14.23
CA PHE A 275 25.80 -5.54 13.45
C PHE A 275 26.09 -5.07 12.02
N ARG A 276 26.93 -4.03 11.87
CA ARG A 276 27.26 -3.46 10.56
C ARG A 276 28.07 -4.43 9.71
N GLU A 277 29.00 -5.17 10.32
CA GLU A 277 29.75 -6.22 9.61
C GLU A 277 28.83 -7.30 9.04
N MET A 278 27.83 -7.73 9.80
CA MET A 278 26.85 -8.73 9.32
C MET A 278 25.83 -8.14 8.34
N ALA A 279 25.34 -6.93 8.59
CA ALA A 279 24.34 -6.27 7.76
C ALA A 279 24.91 -5.80 6.41
N GLY A 280 26.21 -5.50 6.33
CA GLY A 280 26.86 -4.97 5.13
C GLY A 280 26.69 -3.45 4.98
N ASP A 281 26.67 -2.98 3.73
CA ASP A 281 26.77 -1.55 3.39
C ASP A 281 25.54 -0.71 3.77
N GLY A 282 24.41 -1.33 4.10
CA GLY A 282 23.18 -0.61 4.43
C GLY A 282 22.08 -1.48 5.01
N VAL A 283 21.00 -0.84 5.46
CA VAL A 283 19.79 -1.49 5.98
C VAL A 283 18.52 -0.94 5.30
N PRO A 284 17.48 -1.74 5.08
CA PRO A 284 17.37 -3.16 5.44
C PRO A 284 18.25 -4.04 4.56
N ALA A 285 18.97 -4.97 5.17
CA ALA A 285 19.67 -6.04 4.46
C ALA A 285 18.93 -7.35 4.73
N ILE A 286 18.39 -7.97 3.66
CA ILE A 286 17.53 -9.14 3.78
C ILE A 286 18.20 -10.31 3.07
N TYR A 287 18.57 -11.32 3.85
CA TYR A 287 19.34 -12.46 3.38
C TYR A 287 18.52 -13.74 3.47
N TRP A 288 18.55 -14.51 2.40
CA TRP A 288 17.99 -15.85 2.34
C TRP A 288 19.14 -16.80 2.62
N ILE A 289 19.25 -17.20 3.88
CA ILE A 289 20.37 -17.93 4.44
C ILE A 289 20.03 -19.42 4.43
N ASN A 290 20.98 -20.26 4.00
CA ASN A 290 20.95 -21.70 4.14
C ASN A 290 22.28 -22.17 4.75
N ASN A 291 22.26 -22.75 5.95
CA ASN A 291 23.47 -23.26 6.62
C ASN A 291 24.66 -22.28 6.63
N SER A 292 24.44 -21.05 7.13
CA SER A 292 25.44 -19.95 7.16
C SER A 292 25.95 -19.50 5.78
N THR A 293 25.21 -19.77 4.70
CA THR A 293 25.47 -19.24 3.36
C THR A 293 24.30 -18.34 2.94
N ILE A 294 24.59 -17.11 2.54
CA ILE A 294 23.61 -16.24 1.86
C ILE A 294 23.43 -16.80 0.45
N GLU A 295 22.33 -17.49 0.20
CA GLU A 295 22.01 -17.95 -1.15
C GLU A 295 21.46 -16.80 -1.99
N ARG A 296 20.63 -15.93 -1.39
CA ARG A 296 20.06 -14.75 -2.05
C ARG A 296 20.05 -13.50 -1.16
N GLU A 297 20.21 -12.34 -1.79
CA GLU A 297 20.01 -11.01 -1.22
C GLU A 297 18.74 -10.39 -1.80
N ALA A 298 17.88 -9.87 -0.95
CA ALA A 298 16.62 -9.25 -1.34
C ALA A 298 16.50 -7.83 -0.80
N THR A 299 15.83 -6.97 -1.57
CA THR A 299 15.20 -5.76 -1.04
C THR A 299 13.77 -6.07 -0.60
N TYR A 300 13.12 -5.16 0.13
CA TYR A 300 11.71 -5.34 0.50
C TYR A 300 10.77 -5.42 -0.71
N LEU A 301 11.18 -4.91 -1.88
CA LEU A 301 10.45 -4.97 -3.15
C LEU A 301 10.51 -6.37 -3.80
N GLN A 302 11.43 -7.22 -3.35
CA GLN A 302 11.71 -8.54 -3.93
C GLN A 302 11.21 -9.68 -3.02
N LEU A 303 10.46 -9.33 -1.96
CA LEU A 303 9.89 -10.30 -1.02
C LEU A 303 8.60 -10.91 -1.57
N ASP A 304 8.70 -11.67 -2.67
CA ASP A 304 7.55 -12.38 -3.24
C ASP A 304 7.28 -13.69 -2.47
N PRO A 305 6.07 -13.90 -1.91
CA PRO A 305 5.73 -15.12 -1.21
C PRO A 305 5.91 -16.41 -2.04
N ALA A 306 5.67 -16.36 -3.35
CA ALA A 306 5.84 -17.50 -4.24
C ALA A 306 7.33 -17.83 -4.42
N ASP A 307 8.17 -16.83 -4.70
CA ASP A 307 9.61 -17.04 -4.87
C ASP A 307 10.28 -17.54 -3.58
N ILE A 308 9.83 -17.06 -2.42
CA ILE A 308 10.30 -17.56 -1.11
C ILE A 308 9.92 -19.03 -0.92
N LYS A 309 8.68 -19.41 -1.22
CA LYS A 309 8.21 -20.79 -1.08
C LYS A 309 8.93 -21.75 -2.01
N ASP A 310 9.26 -21.32 -3.22
CA ASP A 310 10.03 -22.14 -4.15
C ASP A 310 11.48 -22.30 -3.66
N TRP A 311 12.10 -21.21 -3.20
CA TRP A 311 13.43 -21.29 -2.57
C TRP A 311 13.47 -22.20 -1.35
N LEU A 312 12.42 -22.25 -0.53
CA LEU A 312 12.37 -23.15 0.64
C LEU A 312 12.29 -24.64 0.26
N LYS A 313 11.84 -24.97 -0.96
CA LYS A 313 11.73 -26.36 -1.46
C LYS A 313 13.00 -26.84 -2.17
N ASP A 314 13.74 -25.92 -2.78
CA ASP A 314 15.03 -26.18 -3.43
C ASP A 314 16.06 -26.77 -2.46
#